data_AF-X1BNB5-F1
#
_entry.id   AF-X1BNB5-F1
#
_cell.length_a   1.000
_cell.length_b   1.000
_cell.length_c   1.000
_cell.angle_alpha   90.00
_cell.angle_beta   90.00
_cell.angle_gamma   90.00
#
_symmetry.space_group_name_H-M   'P 1'
#
loop_
_entity.id
_entity.type
_entity.pdbx_description
1 polymer ?
#
loop_
_entity_poly.entity_id
_entity_poly.type
_entity_poly.pdbx_seq_one_letter_code
_entity_poly.pdbx_strand_id
1 'polypeptide(L)'
;LDHYWHMDRVAKASNAPVICNKTMVKKVDGKKLIIGPRDKGLAFTTEIKKLHTLSVDETIKFDEMSITGIKTTHGSLTFKLGPFSKTFHPGSKERVGWGAIGFEIKLNGKTLANLGDTLLHKKEWKKIKNPNVLVIPIGGRTIPSTMNEKEALEAVRIMKPKLVIPCHYNCPALFSKNYN
;
A
#
# COMPACT_ATOMS: atom_id res chain seq x y z
N LEU A 1 2.63 -10.46 0.95
CA LEU A 1 3.01 -9.87 2.26
C LEU A 1 4.23 -9.00 1.98
N ASP A 2 4.00 -7.84 1.36
CA ASP A 2 5.01 -7.30 0.44
C ASP A 2 5.66 -6.01 0.96
N HIS A 3 4.87 -4.96 1.23
CA HIS A 3 5.41 -3.58 1.29
C HIS A 3 6.44 -3.30 2.39
N TYR A 4 6.45 -4.09 3.46
CA TYR A 4 7.32 -3.85 4.61
C TYR A 4 8.31 -4.98 4.90
N TRP A 5 8.31 -6.04 4.08
CA TRP A 5 9.20 -7.20 4.27
C TRP A 5 10.69 -6.84 4.21
N HIS A 6 11.03 -5.77 3.49
CA HIS A 6 12.39 -5.24 3.34
C HIS A 6 12.60 -3.84 3.93
N MET A 7 11.63 -3.32 4.71
CA MET A 7 11.72 -1.95 5.25
C MET A 7 12.99 -1.71 6.07
N ASP A 8 13.41 -2.69 6.86
CA ASP A 8 14.63 -2.63 7.66
C ASP A 8 15.89 -2.52 6.79
N ARG A 9 15.91 -3.25 5.66
CA ARG A 9 17.01 -3.22 4.70
C ARG A 9 17.05 -1.89 3.95
N VAL A 10 15.89 -1.38 3.54
CA VAL A 10 15.76 -0.06 2.90
C VAL A 10 16.23 1.04 3.86
N ALA A 11 15.80 1.03 5.12
CA ALA A 11 16.22 1.99 6.13
C ALA A 11 17.74 1.95 6.38
N LYS A 12 18.31 0.74 6.45
CA LYS A 12 19.75 0.56 6.62
C LYS A 12 20.54 1.07 5.41
N ALA A 13 20.11 0.74 4.20
CA ALA A 13 20.82 1.07 2.97
C ALA A 13 20.74 2.56 2.63
N SER A 14 19.59 3.20 2.83
CA SER A 14 19.42 4.63 2.51
C SER A 14 20.06 5.55 3.54
N ASN A 15 20.21 5.09 4.80
CA ASN A 15 20.52 5.92 5.97
C ASN A 15 19.56 7.13 6.13
N ALA A 16 18.41 7.10 5.45
CA ALA A 16 17.38 8.12 5.48
C ALA A 16 16.20 7.65 6.36
N PRO A 17 15.40 8.57 6.92
CA PRO A 17 14.15 8.20 7.57
C PRO A 17 13.22 7.48 6.58
N VAL A 18 12.73 6.30 6.98
CA VAL A 18 11.66 5.61 6.25
C VAL A 18 10.30 6.01 6.80
N ILE A 19 9.28 6.01 5.95
CA ILE A 19 7.89 6.31 6.33
C ILE A 19 7.09 5.00 6.30
N CYS A 20 6.26 4.77 7.32
CA CYS A 20 5.30 3.66 7.34
C CYS A 20 3.98 4.07 7.98
N ASN A 21 2.94 3.26 7.76
CA ASN A 21 1.67 3.44 8.46
C ASN A 21 1.89 3.32 9.98
N LYS A 22 1.35 4.24 10.79
CA LYS A 22 1.47 4.22 12.27
C LYS A 22 1.02 2.89 12.90
N THR A 23 0.07 2.20 12.29
CA THR A 23 -0.38 0.85 12.71
C THR A 23 0.70 -0.22 12.63
N MET A 24 1.81 0.04 11.94
CA MET A 24 2.97 -0.84 11.86
C MET A 24 3.87 -0.76 13.08
N VAL A 25 3.65 0.19 14.00
CA VAL A 25 4.58 0.50 15.09
C VAL A 25 3.89 0.35 16.44
N LYS A 26 4.59 -0.25 17.40
CA LYS A 26 4.18 -0.32 18.80
C LYS A 26 5.32 0.12 19.71
N LYS A 27 4.98 0.80 20.81
CA LYS A 27 5.94 1.09 21.88
C LYS A 27 6.00 -0.12 22.83
N VAL A 28 7.18 -0.70 22.99
CA VAL A 28 7.45 -1.84 23.89
C VAL A 28 8.70 -1.47 24.68
N ASP A 29 8.60 -1.44 26.01
CA ASP A 29 9.70 -1.12 26.93
C ASP A 29 10.48 0.16 26.54
N GLY A 30 9.74 1.22 26.21
CA GLY A 30 10.32 2.51 25.80
C GLY A 30 10.74 2.59 24.33
N LYS A 31 10.92 1.45 23.63
CA LYS A 31 11.39 1.38 22.24
C LYS A 31 10.24 1.38 21.25
N LYS A 32 10.43 2.02 20.09
CA LYS A 32 9.49 1.96 18.96
C LYS A 32 9.86 0.77 18.08
N LEU A 33 9.05 -0.28 18.13
CA LEU A 33 9.24 -1.49 17.34
C LEU A 33 8.23 -1.54 16.19
N ILE A 34 8.71 -1.85 15.00
CA ILE A 34 7.87 -2.16 13.85
C ILE A 34 7.51 -3.66 13.86
N ILE A 35 6.46 -4.02 13.11
CA ILE A 35 6.18 -5.44 12.84
C ILE A 35 7.41 -6.09 12.21
N GLY A 36 7.83 -7.22 12.80
CA GLY A 36 8.96 -8.03 12.37
C GLY A 36 8.80 -8.41 10.90
N PRO A 37 9.64 -7.86 9.99
CA PRO A 37 9.46 -8.06 8.55
C PRO A 37 9.52 -9.53 8.14
N ARG A 38 10.12 -10.40 8.94
CA ARG A 38 10.26 -11.84 8.65
C ARG A 38 9.68 -12.73 9.76
N ASP A 39 8.95 -12.14 10.70
CA ASP A 39 8.36 -12.87 11.80
C ASP A 39 7.00 -13.47 11.42
N LYS A 40 6.63 -14.54 12.11
CA LYS A 40 5.31 -15.16 11.99
C LYS A 40 4.29 -14.33 12.76
N GLY A 41 3.14 -14.05 12.12
CA GLY A 41 2.06 -13.28 12.74
C GLY A 41 2.37 -11.79 12.94
N LEU A 42 1.56 -11.12 13.76
CA LEU A 42 1.75 -9.72 14.15
C LEU A 42 2.67 -9.61 15.37
N ALA A 43 3.98 -9.78 15.15
CA ALA A 43 5.00 -9.60 16.18
C ALA A 43 5.72 -8.25 15.97
N PHE A 44 5.86 -7.43 17.02
CA PHE A 44 6.58 -6.15 16.97
C PHE A 44 7.97 -6.32 17.58
N THR A 45 8.96 -6.57 16.73
CA THR A 45 10.28 -7.08 17.17
C THR A 45 11.45 -6.32 16.58
N THR A 46 11.22 -5.50 15.56
CA THR A 46 12.29 -4.84 14.81
C THR A 46 12.35 -3.37 15.15
N GLU A 47 13.51 -2.88 15.57
CA GLU A 47 13.73 -1.46 15.84
C GLU A 47 14.28 -0.75 14.60
N ILE A 48 13.66 0.37 14.22
CA ILE A 48 14.16 1.25 13.15
C ILE A 48 14.47 2.62 13.75
N LYS A 49 15.76 2.99 13.74
CA LYS A 49 16.25 4.23 14.37
C LYS A 49 15.68 5.50 13.73
N LYS A 50 15.65 5.55 12.39
CA LYS A 50 15.16 6.68 11.60
C LYS A 50 13.81 6.32 10.98
N LEU A 51 12.75 6.59 11.72
CA LEU A 51 11.38 6.21 11.36
C LEU A 51 10.43 7.38 11.52
N HIS A 52 9.70 7.70 10.46
CA HIS A 52 8.48 8.50 10.52
C HIS A 52 7.27 7.59 10.38
N THR A 53 6.24 7.86 11.18
CA THR A 53 4.94 7.20 11.04
C THR A 53 3.93 8.16 10.48
N LEU A 54 3.04 7.66 9.65
CA LEU A 54 1.95 8.43 9.06
C LEU A 54 0.63 7.67 9.23
N SER A 55 -0.43 8.37 9.59
CA SER A 55 -1.80 7.85 9.61
C SER A 55 -2.59 8.33 8.39
N VAL A 56 -3.77 7.78 8.15
CA VAL A 56 -4.69 8.32 7.13
C VAL A 56 -5.02 9.77 7.48
N ASP A 57 -5.02 10.65 6.47
CA ASP A 57 -5.23 12.10 6.55
C ASP A 57 -4.17 12.88 7.36
N GLU A 58 -3.23 12.20 8.03
CA GLU A 58 -2.06 12.83 8.64
C GLU A 58 -1.11 13.30 7.55
N THR A 59 -0.44 14.43 7.78
CA THR A 59 0.50 15.04 6.83
C THR A 59 1.86 15.27 7.48
N ILE A 60 2.92 14.78 6.86
CA ILE A 60 4.29 15.18 7.14
C ILE A 60 4.66 16.30 6.18
N LYS A 61 5.27 17.36 6.69
CA LYS A 61 5.85 18.45 5.89
C LYS A 61 7.37 18.40 6.00
N PHE A 62 8.04 18.57 4.88
CA PHE A 62 9.50 18.64 4.80
C PHE A 62 9.82 19.56 3.61
N ASP A 63 10.50 20.67 3.89
CA ASP A 63 10.75 21.75 2.93
C ASP A 63 9.46 22.19 2.21
N GLU A 64 9.47 22.25 0.87
CA GLU A 64 8.33 22.59 0.03
C GLU A 64 7.40 21.40 -0.25
N MET A 65 7.72 20.22 0.30
CA MET A 65 6.97 18.99 0.12
C MET A 65 6.02 18.71 1.29
N SER A 66 4.87 18.14 0.97
CA SER A 66 4.01 17.50 1.96
C SER A 66 3.60 16.11 1.52
N ILE A 67 3.57 15.17 2.47
CA ILE A 67 3.17 13.78 2.25
C ILE A 67 1.99 13.50 3.18
N THR A 68 0.82 13.22 2.60
CA THR A 68 -0.43 12.92 3.32
C THR A 68 -0.81 11.44 3.14
N GLY A 69 -1.24 10.79 4.21
CA GLY A 69 -1.66 9.39 4.16
C GLY A 69 -3.03 9.22 3.49
N ILE A 70 -3.12 8.34 2.50
CA ILE A 70 -4.38 7.99 1.82
C ILE A 70 -4.91 6.67 2.39
N LYS A 71 -6.23 6.62 2.64
CA LYS A 71 -6.90 5.37 3.01
C LYS A 71 -6.83 4.36 1.87
N THR A 72 -6.31 3.18 2.21
CA THR A 72 -6.18 2.02 1.32
C THR A 72 -6.47 0.76 2.11
N THR A 73 -6.91 -0.29 1.45
CA THR A 73 -7.09 -1.61 2.08
C THR A 73 -6.70 -2.69 1.11
N HIS A 74 -5.99 -3.69 1.59
CA HIS A 74 -5.66 -4.87 0.80
C HIS A 74 -6.76 -5.93 0.92
N GLY A 75 -7.04 -6.63 -0.17
CA GLY A 75 -8.00 -7.74 -0.20
C GLY A 75 -7.46 -9.03 0.42
N SER A 76 -8.37 -10.00 0.57
CA SER A 76 -8.03 -11.38 0.95
C SER A 76 -7.09 -12.03 -0.06
N LEU A 77 -6.19 -12.88 0.42
CA LEU A 77 -5.26 -13.59 -0.43
C LEU A 77 -5.81 -15.00 -0.71
N THR A 78 -6.21 -15.27 -1.95
CA THR A 78 -6.61 -16.61 -2.38
C THR A 78 -5.44 -17.31 -3.04
N PHE A 79 -5.00 -18.41 -2.45
CA PHE A 79 -4.06 -19.33 -3.08
C PHE A 79 -4.85 -20.46 -3.77
N LYS A 80 -4.52 -20.72 -5.03
CA LYS A 80 -5.03 -21.85 -5.79
C LYS A 80 -3.88 -22.82 -6.06
N LEU A 81 -4.07 -24.09 -5.71
CA LEU A 81 -3.15 -25.19 -6.01
C LEU A 81 -3.96 -26.33 -6.64
N GLY A 82 -4.02 -26.37 -7.97
CA GLY A 82 -4.86 -27.32 -8.70
C GLY A 82 -6.36 -27.16 -8.37
N PRO A 83 -7.10 -28.25 -8.06
CA PRO A 83 -8.52 -28.16 -7.71
C PRO A 83 -8.77 -27.54 -6.33
N PHE A 84 -7.72 -27.37 -5.51
CA PHE A 84 -7.85 -26.83 -4.17
C PHE A 84 -7.65 -25.32 -4.17
N SER A 85 -8.57 -24.60 -3.51
CA SER A 85 -8.43 -23.18 -3.24
C SER A 85 -8.54 -22.91 -1.75
N LYS A 86 -7.67 -22.03 -1.25
CA LYS A 86 -7.72 -21.55 0.13
C LYS A 86 -7.68 -20.03 0.12
N THR A 87 -8.77 -19.42 0.56
CA THR A 87 -8.88 -17.97 0.72
C THR A 87 -8.54 -17.59 2.15
N PHE A 88 -7.53 -16.76 2.31
CA PHE A 88 -7.17 -16.15 3.59
C PHE A 88 -7.84 -14.79 3.68
N HIS A 89 -8.91 -14.73 4.48
CA HIS A 89 -9.53 -13.48 4.87
C HIS A 89 -8.74 -12.91 6.06
N PRO A 90 -8.08 -11.75 5.92
CA PRO A 90 -7.29 -11.19 7.00
C PRO A 90 -8.20 -10.92 8.20
N GLY A 91 -8.10 -11.74 9.24
CA GLY A 91 -8.65 -11.42 10.55
C GLY A 91 -8.01 -10.16 11.13
N SER A 92 -8.62 -9.58 12.17
CA SER A 92 -8.09 -8.37 12.85
C SER A 92 -6.66 -8.52 13.41
N LYS A 93 -6.14 -9.76 13.49
CA LYS A 93 -4.79 -10.10 13.93
C LYS A 93 -3.91 -10.73 12.83
N GLU A 94 -4.36 -10.72 11.58
CA GLU A 94 -3.62 -11.31 10.46
C GLU A 94 -2.76 -10.28 9.73
N ARG A 95 -1.64 -10.75 9.17
CA ARG A 95 -0.58 -9.88 8.63
C ARG A 95 -0.85 -9.38 7.20
N VAL A 96 -1.76 -10.04 6.46
CA VAL A 96 -2.04 -9.69 5.05
C VAL A 96 -2.74 -8.33 5.00
N GLY A 97 -2.15 -7.37 4.28
CA GLY A 97 -2.72 -6.03 4.16
C GLY A 97 -2.53 -5.12 5.38
N TRP A 98 -1.89 -5.63 6.45
CA TRP A 98 -1.68 -4.83 7.65
C TRP A 98 -0.74 -3.66 7.35
N GLY A 99 -1.15 -2.45 7.77
CA GLY A 99 -0.41 -1.22 7.51
C GLY A 99 -0.50 -0.70 6.08
N ALA A 100 -1.46 -1.17 5.27
CA ALA A 100 -1.75 -0.58 3.96
C ALA A 100 -1.99 0.93 4.12
N ILE A 101 -1.29 1.73 3.32
CA ILE A 101 -1.48 3.18 3.23
C ILE A 101 -1.03 3.63 1.84
N GLY A 102 -1.77 4.56 1.24
CA GLY A 102 -1.32 5.29 0.05
C GLY A 102 -0.70 6.63 0.44
N PHE A 103 -0.11 7.34 -0.53
CA PHE A 103 0.54 8.62 -0.28
C PHE A 103 0.07 9.66 -1.30
N GLU A 104 -0.46 10.78 -0.80
CA GLU A 104 -0.61 12.02 -1.56
C GLU A 104 0.64 12.87 -1.31
N ILE A 105 1.40 13.12 -2.36
CA ILE A 105 2.61 13.93 -2.31
C ILE A 105 2.31 15.24 -3.02
N LYS A 106 2.52 16.36 -2.33
CA LYS A 106 2.43 17.71 -2.93
C LYS A 106 3.80 18.36 -2.93
N LEU A 107 4.15 18.96 -4.07
CA LEU A 107 5.37 19.74 -4.27
C LEU A 107 5.06 20.79 -5.35
N ASN A 108 5.41 22.06 -5.09
CA ASN A 108 5.29 23.16 -6.06
C ASN A 108 3.89 23.28 -6.69
N GLY A 109 2.85 23.12 -5.86
CA GLY A 109 1.46 23.16 -6.30
C GLY A 109 1.03 22.00 -7.21
N LYS A 110 1.86 20.95 -7.36
CA LYS A 110 1.53 19.71 -8.06
C LYS A 110 1.25 18.59 -7.05
N THR A 111 0.34 17.69 -7.42
CA THR A 111 -0.07 16.55 -6.59
C THR A 111 0.19 15.23 -7.31
N LEU A 112 0.91 14.32 -6.66
CA LEU A 112 1.03 12.91 -7.03
C LEU A 112 0.27 12.08 -6.00
N ALA A 113 -0.71 11.29 -6.43
CA ALA A 113 -1.40 10.32 -5.57
C ALA A 113 -0.92 8.91 -5.93
N ASN A 114 -0.25 8.23 -5.00
CA ASN A 114 0.10 6.82 -5.12
C ASN A 114 -0.81 6.00 -4.21
N LEU A 115 -1.65 5.15 -4.81
CA LEU A 115 -2.64 4.36 -4.09
C LEU A 115 -2.06 3.08 -3.47
N GLY A 116 -0.81 2.72 -3.76
CA GLY A 116 -0.21 1.46 -3.32
C GLY A 116 -1.05 0.24 -3.73
N ASP A 117 -0.94 -0.85 -2.97
CA ASP A 117 -1.82 -2.01 -3.15
C ASP A 117 -3.13 -1.83 -2.39
N THR A 118 -4.20 -1.68 -3.14
CA THR A 118 -5.50 -1.40 -2.55
C THR A 118 -6.65 -1.91 -3.40
N LEU A 119 -7.76 -2.21 -2.71
CA LEU A 119 -9.12 -2.29 -3.26
C LEU A 119 -9.69 -0.88 -3.49
N LEU A 120 -10.83 -0.80 -4.19
CA LEU A 120 -11.49 0.44 -4.56
C LEU A 120 -12.19 1.12 -3.36
N HIS A 121 -11.84 2.38 -3.07
CA HIS A 121 -12.48 3.20 -2.01
C HIS A 121 -13.26 4.39 -2.57
N LYS A 122 -14.37 4.13 -3.27
CA LYS A 122 -15.15 5.16 -4.00
C LYS A 122 -15.49 6.41 -3.18
N LYS A 123 -15.95 6.24 -1.94
CA LYS A 123 -16.38 7.36 -1.08
C LYS A 123 -15.20 8.21 -0.63
N GLU A 124 -14.08 7.58 -0.28
CA GLU A 124 -12.90 8.30 0.23
C GLU A 124 -12.17 9.02 -0.88
N TRP A 125 -11.99 8.38 -2.04
CA TRP A 125 -11.22 8.97 -3.13
C TRP A 125 -11.96 10.07 -3.88
N LYS A 126 -13.25 10.29 -3.63
CA LYS A 126 -13.95 11.52 -4.03
C LYS A 126 -13.33 12.79 -3.42
N LYS A 127 -12.60 12.66 -2.31
CA LYS A 127 -11.88 13.77 -1.66
C LYS A 127 -10.59 14.13 -2.40
N ILE A 128 -9.99 13.18 -3.12
CA ILE A 128 -8.75 13.37 -3.88
C ILE A 128 -9.11 13.76 -5.32
N LYS A 129 -9.37 15.04 -5.53
CA LYS A 129 -9.86 15.56 -6.83
C LYS A 129 -8.71 16.05 -7.69
N ASN A 130 -8.72 15.62 -8.96
CA ASN A 130 -7.84 16.08 -10.03
C ASN A 130 -6.34 16.05 -9.70
N PRO A 131 -5.78 14.94 -9.17
CA PRO A 131 -4.33 14.88 -8.95
C PRO A 131 -3.59 15.05 -10.28
N ASN A 132 -2.42 15.66 -10.25
CA ASN A 132 -1.62 15.82 -11.47
C ASN A 132 -1.14 14.46 -11.98
N VAL A 133 -0.73 13.58 -11.08
CA VAL A 133 -0.32 12.21 -11.39
C VAL A 133 -1.04 11.24 -10.46
N LEU A 134 -1.62 10.18 -11.01
CA LEU A 134 -2.19 9.07 -10.25
C LEU A 134 -1.40 7.79 -10.55
N VAL A 135 -0.82 7.18 -9.51
CA VAL A 135 -0.21 5.84 -9.57
C VAL A 135 -1.22 4.83 -9.01
N ILE A 136 -1.64 3.86 -9.81
CA ILE A 136 -2.80 3.02 -9.52
C ILE A 136 -2.57 1.52 -9.87
N PRO A 137 -2.87 0.58 -8.96
CA PRO A 137 -2.76 -0.85 -9.24
C PRO A 137 -3.85 -1.33 -10.19
N ILE A 138 -3.52 -2.24 -11.11
CA ILE A 138 -4.48 -2.80 -12.10
C ILE A 138 -4.47 -4.34 -12.21
N GLY A 139 -3.69 -5.05 -11.39
CA GLY A 139 -3.47 -6.50 -11.48
C GLY A 139 -4.30 -7.35 -10.51
N GLY A 140 -5.41 -6.84 -9.98
CA GLY A 140 -6.27 -7.57 -9.05
C GLY A 140 -7.13 -8.68 -9.67
N ARG A 141 -6.92 -9.06 -10.94
CA ARG A 141 -7.80 -10.00 -11.65
C ARG A 141 -7.52 -11.46 -11.28
N THR A 142 -6.24 -11.84 -11.22
CA THR A 142 -5.83 -13.23 -10.92
C THR A 142 -5.77 -13.46 -9.42
N ILE A 143 -5.23 -12.50 -8.67
CA ILE A 143 -5.15 -12.50 -7.21
C ILE A 143 -5.88 -11.25 -6.73
N PRO A 144 -7.11 -11.36 -6.16
CA PRO A 144 -7.96 -10.22 -5.82
C PRO A 144 -7.53 -9.52 -4.51
N SER A 145 -6.22 -9.34 -4.34
CA SER A 145 -5.61 -8.56 -3.25
C SER A 145 -5.67 -7.05 -3.49
N THR A 146 -5.88 -6.63 -4.74
CA THR A 146 -5.83 -5.25 -5.21
C THR A 146 -6.96 -5.01 -6.22
N MET A 147 -7.12 -3.79 -6.71
CA MET A 147 -8.06 -3.48 -7.78
C MET A 147 -7.75 -4.22 -9.08
N ASN A 148 -8.78 -4.78 -9.71
CA ASN A 148 -8.72 -5.18 -11.12
C ASN A 148 -8.84 -3.97 -12.06
N GLU A 149 -8.76 -4.22 -13.37
CA GLU A 149 -8.81 -3.19 -14.40
C GLU A 149 -10.12 -2.38 -14.38
N LYS A 150 -11.26 -3.02 -14.12
CA LYS A 150 -12.58 -2.34 -14.12
C LYS A 150 -12.71 -1.39 -12.93
N GLU A 151 -12.26 -1.84 -11.75
CA GLU A 151 -12.23 -1.04 -10.53
C GLU A 151 -11.26 0.13 -10.65
N ALA A 152 -10.08 -0.10 -11.23
CA ALA A 152 -9.11 0.95 -11.49
C ALA A 152 -9.66 2.02 -12.45
N LEU A 153 -10.35 1.61 -13.53
CA LEU A 153 -11.04 2.55 -14.43
C LEU A 153 -12.11 3.38 -13.70
N GLU A 154 -12.81 2.80 -12.72
CA GLU A 154 -13.74 3.55 -11.90
C GLU A 154 -13.03 4.57 -10.99
N ALA A 155 -11.93 4.18 -10.34
CA ALA A 155 -11.12 5.11 -9.55
C ALA A 155 -10.62 6.29 -10.39
N VAL A 156 -10.14 6.05 -11.61
CA VAL A 156 -9.72 7.09 -12.55
C VAL A 156 -10.87 8.04 -12.87
N ARG A 157 -12.08 7.54 -13.13
CA ARG A 157 -13.27 8.38 -13.39
C ARG A 157 -13.67 9.24 -12.17
N ILE A 158 -13.51 8.70 -10.96
CA ILE A 158 -13.82 9.43 -9.71
C ILE A 158 -12.79 10.54 -9.47
N MET A 159 -11.50 10.23 -9.61
CA MET A 159 -10.40 11.12 -9.24
C MET A 159 -10.05 12.13 -10.34
N LYS A 160 -10.35 11.82 -11.61
CA LYS A 160 -10.11 12.68 -12.79
C LYS A 160 -8.66 13.20 -12.89
N PRO A 161 -7.64 12.33 -12.84
CA PRO A 161 -6.24 12.73 -12.88
C PRO A 161 -5.83 13.33 -14.23
N LYS A 162 -4.75 14.13 -14.26
CA LYS A 162 -4.17 14.63 -15.52
C LYS A 162 -3.26 13.60 -16.21
N LEU A 163 -2.50 12.84 -15.42
CA LEU A 163 -1.64 11.73 -15.87
C LEU A 163 -1.91 10.49 -15.01
N VAL A 164 -1.82 9.31 -15.62
CA VAL A 164 -2.01 8.02 -14.94
C VAL A 164 -0.81 7.12 -15.19
N ILE A 165 -0.25 6.57 -14.12
CA ILE A 165 0.80 5.54 -14.14
C ILE A 165 0.18 4.23 -13.63
N PRO A 166 -0.21 3.30 -14.52
CA PRO A 166 -0.64 1.98 -14.09
C PRO A 166 0.54 1.23 -13.47
N CYS A 167 0.26 0.49 -12.40
CA CYS A 167 1.25 -0.32 -11.69
C CYS A 167 0.64 -1.66 -11.24
N HIS A 168 1.45 -2.51 -10.61
CA HIS A 168 1.02 -3.77 -10.00
C HIS A 168 0.17 -4.61 -10.95
N TYR A 169 0.69 -4.81 -12.17
CA TYR A 169 0.07 -5.60 -13.23
C TYR A 169 -0.10 -7.06 -12.78
N ASN A 170 -1.05 -7.78 -13.38
CA ASN A 170 -1.12 -9.22 -13.20
C ASN A 170 0.26 -9.80 -13.55
N CYS A 171 0.90 -10.48 -12.59
CA CYS A 171 2.07 -11.28 -12.88
C CYS A 171 1.57 -12.68 -13.30
N PRO A 172 1.69 -13.07 -14.58
CA PRO A 172 1.31 -14.38 -15.06
C PRO A 172 2.39 -15.38 -14.65
N ALA A 173 2.51 -15.63 -13.36
CA ALA A 173 3.34 -16.71 -12.86
C ALA A 173 2.56 -18.02 -13.05
N LEU A 174 2.94 -18.73 -14.12
CA LEU A 174 2.82 -20.17 -14.37
C LEU A 174 1.67 -20.76 -15.20
N PHE A 175 0.50 -20.17 -15.41
CA PHE A 175 -0.50 -20.80 -16.32
C PHE A 175 -1.49 -19.79 -16.94
N SER A 176 -1.23 -19.33 -18.17
CA SER A 176 -2.22 -19.30 -19.27
C SER A 176 -1.65 -18.54 -20.48
N LYS A 177 -1.93 -19.07 -21.68
CA LYS A 177 -1.38 -18.64 -22.97
C LYS A 177 -2.15 -17.50 -23.66
N ASN A 178 -3.17 -16.93 -23.03
CA ASN A 178 -4.04 -15.95 -23.70
C ASN A 178 -4.06 -14.65 -22.92
N TYR A 179 -3.25 -13.70 -23.39
CA TYR A 179 -3.27 -12.30 -22.95
C TYR A 179 -4.29 -11.53 -23.80
N ASN A 180 -5.21 -10.83 -23.14
CA ASN A 180 -5.93 -9.67 -23.66
C ASN A 180 -5.75 -8.54 -22.65
#